data_AF-X1SAR0-F1
#
_entry.id   AF-X1SAR0-F1
#
_cell.length_a   1.000
_cell.length_b   1.000
_cell.length_c   1.000
_cell.angle_alpha   90.00
_cell.angle_beta   90.00
_cell.angle_gamma   90.00
#
_symmetry.space_group_name_H-M   'P 1'
#
loop_
_entity.id
_entity.type
_entity.pdbx_description
1 polymer ?
#
loop_
_entity_poly.entity_id
_entity_poly.type
_entity_poly.pdbx_seq_one_letter_code
_entity_poly.pdbx_strand_id
1 'polypeptide(L)'
;MMFNYLFFKGCTIPASLPNVEKLALEVLPEIGINLIESDEFTCCPDPIRLKGANQYFWMSTAARNITIAEEKKLNIMTLCNGCENTLAIVNHKLKNNPALKKTVNEALKNIGREFKGTIKIRHFLQVLKED
;
A
#
# COMPACT_ATOMS: atom_id res chain seq x y z
N MET A 1 18.69 -15.04 -1.52
CA MET A 1 18.17 -14.04 -2.48
C MET A 1 17.53 -12.94 -1.66
N MET A 2 17.73 -11.67 -1.97
CA MET A 2 17.19 -10.55 -1.17
C MET A 2 15.98 -9.95 -1.87
N PHE A 3 14.81 -9.99 -1.25
CA PHE A 3 13.58 -9.37 -1.74
C PHE A 3 13.44 -7.97 -1.18
N ASN A 4 13.16 -6.99 -2.04
CA ASN A 4 12.97 -5.60 -1.63
C ASN A 4 11.49 -5.23 -1.72
N TYR A 5 10.93 -4.75 -0.62
CA TYR A 5 9.55 -4.25 -0.56
C TYR A 5 9.53 -2.82 -0.05
N LEU A 6 8.60 -2.02 -0.58
CA LEU A 6 8.28 -0.73 -0.03
C LEU A 6 7.35 -0.93 1.17
N PHE A 7 7.81 -0.53 2.35
CA PHE A 7 7.15 -0.83 3.60
C PHE A 7 6.00 0.13 3.88
N PHE A 8 4.77 -0.39 3.88
CA PHE A 8 3.57 0.37 4.22
C PHE A 8 3.18 0.13 5.68
N LYS A 9 3.55 1.07 6.53
CA LYS A 9 3.39 1.03 8.00
C LYS A 9 1.94 1.25 8.46
N GLY A 10 1.10 1.86 7.62
CA GLY A 10 -0.23 2.30 8.01
C GLY A 10 -0.18 3.38 9.08
N CYS A 11 -1.23 3.50 9.91
CA CYS A 11 -1.32 4.51 10.96
C CYS A 11 -1.11 3.94 12.38
N THR A 12 -1.67 2.77 12.69
CA THR A 12 -1.65 2.21 14.05
C THR A 12 -0.27 1.74 14.48
N ILE A 13 0.51 1.12 13.58
CA ILE A 13 1.84 0.60 13.90
C ILE A 13 2.77 1.73 14.37
N PRO A 14 2.99 2.81 13.59
CA PRO A 14 3.88 3.88 14.03
C PRO A 14 3.33 4.64 15.25
N ALA A 15 2.00 4.75 15.39
CA ALA A 15 1.39 5.54 16.47
C ALA A 15 1.28 4.81 17.82
N SER A 16 1.12 3.49 17.81
CA SER A 16 0.78 2.73 19.04
C SER A 16 1.59 1.46 19.23
N LEU A 17 2.24 0.94 18.18
CA LEU A 17 3.03 -0.29 18.23
C LEU A 17 4.42 -0.09 17.56
N PRO A 18 5.19 0.95 17.95
CA PRO A 18 6.46 1.27 17.28
C PRO A 18 7.50 0.16 17.40
N ASN A 19 7.38 -0.69 18.44
CA ASN A 19 8.19 -1.88 18.61
C ASN A 19 7.96 -2.92 17.50
N VAL A 20 6.77 -3.01 16.93
CA VAL A 20 6.47 -3.94 15.82
C VAL A 20 7.16 -3.49 14.54
N GLU A 21 7.15 -2.19 14.25
CA GLU A 21 7.90 -1.60 13.15
C GLU A 21 9.40 -1.85 13.31
N LYS A 22 9.96 -1.55 14.49
CA LYS A 22 11.37 -1.78 14.78
C LYS A 22 11.76 -3.24 14.58
N LEU A 23 10.98 -4.18 15.14
CA LEU A 23 11.25 -5.61 14.98
C LEU A 23 11.26 -6.04 13.52
N ALA A 24 10.31 -5.55 12.71
CA ALA A 24 10.23 -5.92 11.31
C ALA A 24 11.44 -5.41 10.51
N LEU A 25 11.90 -4.19 10.79
CA LEU A 25 13.07 -3.60 10.13
C LEU A 25 14.37 -4.32 10.53
N GLU A 26 14.48 -4.82 11.76
CA GLU A 26 15.68 -5.52 12.24
C GLU A 26 15.70 -7.01 11.86
N VAL A 27 14.58 -7.70 11.95
CA VAL A 27 14.53 -9.17 11.82
C VAL A 27 14.34 -9.65 10.39
N LEU A 28 13.54 -8.94 9.57
CA LEU A 28 13.23 -9.39 8.22
C LEU A 28 14.45 -9.42 7.27
N PRO A 29 15.42 -8.49 7.36
CA PRO A 29 16.64 -8.56 6.55
C PRO A 29 17.45 -9.85 6.78
N GLU A 30 17.47 -10.37 8.02
CA GLU A 30 18.17 -11.61 8.38
C GLU A 30 17.62 -12.85 7.65
N ILE A 31 16.36 -12.79 7.22
CA ILE A 31 15.70 -13.83 6.42
C ILE A 31 15.57 -13.45 4.94
N GLY A 32 16.29 -12.43 4.48
CA GLY A 32 16.35 -12.04 3.07
C GLY A 32 15.20 -11.15 2.59
N ILE A 33 14.47 -10.49 3.50
CA ILE A 33 13.40 -9.53 3.18
C ILE A 33 13.82 -8.14 3.64
N ASN A 34 14.19 -7.29 2.68
CA ASN A 34 14.57 -5.91 2.94
C ASN A 34 13.36 -4.97 2.81
N LEU A 35 13.15 -4.16 3.85
CA LEU A 35 12.08 -3.18 3.90
C LEU A 35 12.60 -1.77 3.65
N ILE A 36 12.14 -1.17 2.56
CA ILE A 36 12.47 0.20 2.19
C ILE A 36 11.37 1.12 2.69
N GLU A 37 11.72 2.13 3.47
CA GLU A 37 10.76 3.08 4.03
C GLU A 37 10.43 4.21 3.05
N SER A 38 9.28 4.84 3.27
CA SER A 38 8.85 6.02 2.51
C SER A 38 7.97 6.91 3.37
N ASP A 39 8.42 8.14 3.62
CA ASP A 39 7.66 9.18 4.34
C ASP A 39 6.52 9.75 3.49
N GLU A 40 6.48 9.40 2.20
CA GLU A 40 5.43 9.86 1.32
C GLU A 40 4.08 9.19 1.65
N PHE A 41 4.05 8.02 2.29
CA PHE A 41 2.80 7.31 2.55
C PHE A 41 1.88 8.03 3.53
N THR A 42 0.58 7.90 3.31
CA THR A 42 -0.47 8.36 4.23
C THR A 42 -1.33 7.19 4.68
N CYS A 43 -2.47 7.47 5.35
CA CYS A 43 -3.43 6.42 5.73
C CYS A 43 -3.87 5.58 4.51
N CYS A 44 -4.14 4.29 4.74
CA CYS A 44 -4.61 3.35 3.72
C CYS A 44 -6.05 3.58 3.25
N PRO A 45 -6.68 4.71 3.56
CA PRO A 45 -7.93 4.87 4.34
C PRO A 45 -8.63 3.65 4.96
N ASP A 46 -9.30 3.90 6.08
CA ASP A 46 -10.13 2.91 6.81
C ASP A 46 -11.22 2.27 5.92
N PRO A 47 -11.32 0.93 5.87
CA PRO A 47 -12.23 0.22 4.99
C PRO A 47 -13.70 0.25 5.43
N ILE A 48 -14.02 0.75 6.64
CA ILE A 48 -15.38 0.73 7.20
C ILE A 48 -15.99 2.13 7.10
N ARG A 49 -15.41 3.09 7.82
CA ARG A 49 -15.92 4.46 7.98
C ARG A 49 -15.77 5.25 6.69
N LEU A 50 -14.54 5.33 6.16
CA LEU A 50 -14.27 6.18 4.99
C LEU A 50 -14.86 5.58 3.71
N LYS A 51 -14.76 4.26 3.54
CA LYS A 51 -15.38 3.58 2.40
C LYS A 51 -16.91 3.73 2.39
N GLY A 52 -17.55 3.63 3.56
CA GLY A 52 -19.00 3.81 3.70
C GLY A 52 -19.44 5.25 3.43
N ALA A 53 -18.64 6.24 3.85
CA ALA A 53 -18.95 7.65 3.65
C ALA A 53 -18.73 8.12 2.21
N ASN A 54 -17.57 7.80 1.60
CA ASN A 54 -17.25 8.23 0.24
C ASN A 54 -16.26 7.27 -0.43
N GLN A 55 -16.79 6.42 -1.33
CA GLN A 55 -15.98 5.46 -2.06
C GLN A 55 -14.94 6.12 -2.97
N TYR A 56 -15.27 7.24 -3.61
CA TYR A 56 -14.36 7.92 -4.53
C TYR A 56 -13.13 8.46 -3.79
N PHE A 57 -13.33 9.12 -2.65
CA PHE A 57 -12.26 9.58 -1.79
C PHE A 57 -11.41 8.42 -1.25
N TRP A 58 -12.08 7.35 -0.82
CA TRP A 58 -11.43 6.13 -0.34
C TRP A 58 -10.51 5.51 -1.41
N MET A 59 -11.01 5.35 -2.64
CA MET A 59 -10.21 4.79 -3.75
C MET A 59 -9.09 5.73 -4.18
N SER A 60 -9.34 7.04 -4.28
CA SER A 60 -8.33 8.00 -4.74
C SER A 60 -7.16 8.10 -3.77
N THR A 61 -7.43 8.09 -2.46
CA THR A 61 -6.39 8.13 -1.42
C THR A 61 -5.57 6.85 -1.39
N ALA A 62 -6.22 5.68 -1.48
CA ALA A 62 -5.53 4.40 -1.57
C ALA A 62 -4.69 4.28 -2.86
N ALA A 63 -5.25 4.70 -4.00
CA ALA A 63 -4.55 4.71 -5.28
C ALA A 63 -3.32 5.61 -5.25
N ARG A 64 -3.41 6.79 -4.61
CA ARG A 64 -2.26 7.68 -4.38
C ARG A 64 -1.11 6.94 -3.68
N ASN A 65 -1.40 6.15 -2.64
CA ASN A 65 -0.36 5.34 -2.00
C ASN A 65 0.23 4.30 -2.95
N ILE A 66 -0.59 3.65 -3.78
CA ILE A 66 -0.10 2.69 -4.77
C ILE A 66 0.86 3.37 -5.76
N THR A 67 0.55 4.59 -6.23
CA THR A 67 1.42 5.30 -7.19
C THR A 67 2.83 5.57 -6.66
N ILE A 68 3.00 5.78 -5.35
CA ILE A 68 4.33 5.95 -4.72
C ILE A 68 5.17 4.68 -4.92
N ALA A 69 4.56 3.52 -4.74
CA ALA A 69 5.22 2.23 -4.93
C ALA A 69 5.53 1.96 -6.42
N GLU A 70 4.64 2.37 -7.31
CA GLU A 70 4.85 2.28 -8.76
C GLU A 70 6.02 3.14 -9.24
N GLU A 71 6.15 4.37 -8.73
CA GLU A 71 7.27 5.28 -9.02
C GLU A 71 8.60 4.68 -8.58
N LYS A 72 8.64 4.09 -7.38
CA LYS A 72 9.83 3.42 -6.84
C LYS A 72 10.07 2.02 -7.44
N LYS A 73 9.14 1.52 -8.27
CA LYS A 73 9.17 0.18 -8.87
C LYS A 73 9.33 -0.96 -7.85
N LEU A 74 8.70 -0.80 -6.69
CA LEU A 74 8.74 -1.76 -5.59
C LEU A 74 7.33 -2.23 -5.26
N ASN A 75 7.17 -3.52 -4.94
CA ASN A 75 5.92 -4.02 -4.41
C ASN A 75 5.72 -3.49 -2.98
N ILE A 76 4.46 -3.33 -2.56
CA ILE A 76 4.14 -2.94 -1.19
C ILE A 76 4.12 -4.18 -0.31
N MET A 77 4.76 -4.10 0.86
CA MET A 77 4.55 -5.04 1.96
C MET A 77 3.99 -4.31 3.17
N THR A 78 3.04 -4.92 3.87
CA THR A 78 2.48 -4.38 5.12
C THR A 78 2.31 -5.48 6.16
N LEU A 79 2.32 -5.08 7.44
CA LEU A 79 2.03 -5.97 8.58
C LEU A 79 0.57 -5.84 9.05
N CYS A 80 -0.25 -5.03 8.37
CA CYS A 80 -1.61 -4.73 8.76
C CYS A 80 -2.61 -5.28 7.74
N ASN A 81 -3.46 -6.21 8.18
CA ASN A 81 -4.55 -6.78 7.37
C ASN A 81 -5.49 -5.70 6.79
N GLY A 82 -5.81 -4.65 7.57
CA GLY A 82 -6.67 -3.57 7.10
C GLY A 82 -6.03 -2.77 5.95
N CYS A 83 -4.72 -2.51 6.04
CA CYS A 83 -3.97 -1.83 5.00
C CYS A 83 -3.87 -2.68 3.74
N GLU A 84 -3.53 -3.97 3.88
CA GLU A 84 -3.44 -4.90 2.76
C GLU A 84 -4.79 -5.01 2.05
N ASN A 85 -5.87 -5.26 2.80
CA ASN A 85 -7.21 -5.41 2.25
C ASN A 85 -7.65 -4.17 1.46
N THR A 86 -7.52 -2.96 2.03
CA THR A 86 -7.89 -1.74 1.30
C THR A 86 -7.07 -1.57 0.03
N LEU A 87 -5.74 -1.60 0.13
CA LEU A 87 -4.88 -1.34 -1.02
C LEU A 87 -5.05 -2.42 -2.10
N ALA A 88 -5.21 -3.69 -1.71
CA ALA A 88 -5.46 -4.81 -2.63
C ALA A 88 -6.81 -4.69 -3.33
N ILE A 89 -7.90 -4.36 -2.61
CA ILE A 89 -9.22 -4.14 -3.23
C ILE A 89 -9.15 -2.99 -4.23
N VAL A 90 -8.53 -1.86 -3.86
CA VAL A 90 -8.44 -0.70 -4.75
C VAL A 90 -7.60 -1.03 -5.98
N ASN A 91 -6.43 -1.65 -5.80
CA ASN A 91 -5.60 -2.10 -6.91
C ASN A 91 -6.38 -3.02 -7.86
N HIS A 92 -7.10 -4.00 -7.32
CA HIS A 92 -7.93 -4.93 -8.08
C HIS A 92 -9.06 -4.22 -8.84
N LYS A 93 -9.80 -3.32 -8.18
CA LYS A 93 -10.90 -2.57 -8.79
C LYS A 93 -10.42 -1.69 -9.94
N LEU A 94 -9.33 -0.93 -9.74
CA LEU A 94 -8.81 -0.02 -10.76
C LEU A 94 -8.15 -0.75 -11.93
N LYS A 95 -7.59 -1.95 -11.71
CA LYS A 95 -7.11 -2.81 -12.80
C LYS A 95 -8.24 -3.33 -13.70
N ASN A 96 -9.37 -3.67 -13.10
CA ASN A 96 -10.47 -4.35 -13.79
C ASN A 96 -11.62 -3.43 -14.21
N ASN A 97 -11.58 -2.15 -13.86
CA ASN A 97 -12.61 -1.18 -14.25
C ASN A 97 -11.96 0.08 -14.85
N PRO A 98 -11.81 0.14 -16.19
CA PRO A 98 -11.19 1.27 -16.88
C PRO A 98 -11.89 2.61 -16.65
N ALA A 99 -13.21 2.62 -16.52
CA ALA A 99 -13.97 3.85 -16.23
C ALA A 99 -13.61 4.41 -14.85
N LEU A 100 -13.59 3.53 -13.84
CA LEU A 100 -13.20 3.88 -12.48
C LEU A 100 -11.73 4.32 -12.40
N LYS A 101 -10.83 3.62 -13.11
CA LYS A 101 -9.43 4.00 -13.24
C LYS A 101 -9.29 5.41 -13.81
N LYS A 102 -10.05 5.73 -14.88
CA LYS A 102 -10.06 7.07 -15.47
C LYS A 102 -10.48 8.13 -14.46
N THR A 103 -11.60 7.94 -13.76
CA THR A 103 -12.09 8.91 -12.75
C THR A 103 -11.10 9.11 -11.59
N VAL A 104 -10.44 8.04 -11.13
CA VAL A 104 -9.41 8.16 -10.08
C VAL A 104 -8.17 8.88 -10.61
N ASN A 105 -7.72 8.57 -11.82
CA ASN A 105 -6.58 9.25 -12.45
C ASN A 105 -6.86 10.73 -12.74
N GLU A 106 -8.11 11.14 -12.96
CA GLU A 106 -8.49 12.55 -13.06
C GLU A 106 -8.19 13.31 -11.75
N ALA A 107 -8.46 12.72 -10.58
CA ALA A 107 -8.06 13.32 -9.29
C ALA A 107 -6.54 13.28 -9.07
N LEU A 108 -5.89 12.15 -9.36
CA LEU A 108 -4.44 12.00 -9.17
C LEU A 108 -3.62 12.95 -10.05
N LYS A 109 -4.14 13.29 -11.25
CA LYS A 109 -3.50 14.24 -12.16
C LYS A 109 -3.28 15.61 -11.53
N ASN A 110 -4.19 16.06 -10.66
CA ASN A 110 -4.08 17.35 -9.96
C ASN A 110 -2.87 17.43 -9.03
N ILE A 111 -2.32 16.28 -8.62
CA ILE A 111 -1.12 16.17 -7.79
C ILE A 111 0.05 15.51 -8.54
N GLY A 112 0.00 15.48 -9.88
CA GLY A 112 1.07 14.96 -10.72
C GLY A 112 1.27 13.45 -10.66
N ARG A 113 0.25 12.68 -10.26
CA ARG A 113 0.33 11.21 -10.13
C ARG A 113 -0.61 10.49 -11.08
N GLU A 114 -0.30 9.24 -11.40
CA GLU A 114 -1.13 8.37 -12.25
C GLU A 114 -1.03 6.93 -11.76
N PHE A 115 -2.17 6.29 -11.51
CA PHE A 115 -2.23 4.86 -11.19
C PHE A 115 -2.10 4.01 -12.45
N LYS A 116 -1.16 3.06 -12.45
CA LYS A 116 -0.89 2.17 -13.59
C LYS A 116 -1.37 0.73 -13.35
N GLY A 117 -1.31 0.26 -12.12
CA GLY A 117 -1.56 -1.12 -11.71
C GLY A 117 -0.34 -2.04 -11.87
N THR A 118 0.89 -1.54 -11.75
CA THR A 118 2.09 -2.34 -12.06
C THR A 118 2.64 -3.11 -10.87
N ILE A 119 2.24 -2.78 -9.64
CA ILE A 119 2.76 -3.39 -8.42
C ILE A 119 1.79 -4.37 -7.77
N LYS A 120 2.35 -5.25 -6.94
CA LYS A 120 1.65 -6.14 -6.02
C LYS A 120 1.61 -5.52 -4.62
N ILE A 121 0.56 -5.81 -3.88
CA ILE A 121 0.42 -5.49 -2.46
C ILE A 121 0.40 -6.83 -1.74
N ARG A 122 1.27 -6.99 -0.74
CA ARG A 122 1.42 -8.23 0.02
C ARG A 122 1.33 -7.97 1.51
N HIS A 123 0.68 -8.89 2.21
CA HIS A 123 0.84 -9.00 3.65
C HIS A 123 2.12 -9.78 3.98
N PHE A 124 2.76 -9.51 5.11
CA PHE A 124 4.01 -10.19 5.48
C PHE A 124 3.88 -11.72 5.48
N LEU A 125 2.74 -12.26 5.94
CA LEU A 125 2.49 -13.70 5.93
C LEU A 125 2.42 -14.30 4.52
N GLN A 126 1.98 -13.51 3.52
CA GLN A 126 2.00 -13.95 2.13
C GLN A 126 3.44 -13.98 1.61
N VAL A 127 4.24 -12.97 1.94
CA VAL A 127 5.66 -12.94 1.57
C VAL A 127 6.38 -14.17 2.14
N LEU A 128 6.24 -14.45 3.44
CA LEU A 128 6.86 -15.63 4.08
C LEU A 128 6.43 -16.98 3.49
N LYS A 129 5.26 -17.04 2.85
CA LYS A 129 4.71 -18.27 2.26
C LYS A 129 5.09 -18.43 0.80
N GLU A 130 5.16 -17.33 0.05
CA GLU A 130 5.18 -17.33 -1.42
C GLU A 130 6.50 -16.86 -2.03
N ASP A 131 7.30 -16.09 -1.28
CA ASP A 131 8.53 -15.45 -1.76
C ASP A 131 9.75 -15.96 -0.95
#